data_AF-A0A423WFB2-F1
#
_entry.id   AF-A0A423WFB2-F1
#
_cell.length_a   1.000
_cell.length_b   1.000
_cell.length_c   1.000
_cell.angle_alpha   90.00
_cell.angle_beta   90.00
_cell.angle_gamma   90.00
#
_symmetry.space_group_name_H-M   'P 1'
#
loop_
_entity.id
_entity.type
_entity.pdbx_description
1 polymer ?
#
loop_
_entity_poly.entity_id
_entity_poly.type
_entity_poly.pdbx_seq_one_letter_code
_entity_poly.pdbx_strand_id
1 'polypeptide(L)'
;METRILKVPKGSDPGHPAQPDSLDTWHVSADPSAQATLAPLREAAALLRTSDIPVAFPTETVYGLGADATRSAAVKGIYAAKGRPSDNPLIVHVSDLDMLRGLLRPSSSPSSSSPSSHSSSSHPTSSSTTTTKHEKEEKQQQQQQQQEEEDPIPAIYTPLLARFWPGPLTILLPSPPQNSPLAPEVTAGLPTFGARMPASPLARTLIALAGVPLAAPSANASTKPSPTAASHVLDDLGGRIGLILDGGACDVGVESTVVDGLCEDGGPPVVLRPGGVSLEELRGVEGWEGVVKGYKDASEVGAGVGSDGKVGAGKGPRAPGMKYKHYSPKARVVLFEAGAGAGSADVLGELRRIEGKRDVVGIIRTHRWQKLPGEQAGTEEAADDANGATDLSYEIHASVIEGSKVLDIGLGQDTKNVAQGLFSALRELDRKGADVIFVEGVADRDDIAAAVMNRLRKAASEIRA
;
A
#
# COMPACT_ATOMS: atom_id res chain seq x y z
N MET A 1 -3.86 25.59 -5.85
CA MET A 1 -2.82 25.35 -4.83
C MET A 1 -1.55 24.97 -5.58
N GLU A 2 -0.39 25.48 -5.20
CA GLU A 2 0.89 25.07 -5.78
C GLU A 2 1.44 23.86 -5.01
N THR A 3 1.92 22.83 -5.72
CA THR A 3 2.49 21.63 -5.11
C THR A 3 4.00 21.78 -4.99
N ARG A 4 4.52 21.61 -3.77
CA ARG A 4 5.96 21.64 -3.50
C ARG A 4 6.52 20.23 -3.34
N ILE A 5 7.72 20.00 -3.86
CA ILE A 5 8.52 18.81 -3.54
C ILE A 5 9.55 19.20 -2.48
N LEU A 6 9.53 18.54 -1.33
CA LEU A 6 10.56 18.65 -0.30
C LEU A 6 11.47 17.44 -0.35
N LYS A 7 12.70 17.66 -0.75
CA LYS A 7 13.73 16.63 -0.78
C LYS A 7 14.11 16.24 0.64
N VAL A 8 14.20 14.94 0.89
CA VAL A 8 14.65 14.37 2.16
C VAL A 8 16.07 13.85 1.96
N PRO A 9 17.09 14.49 2.57
CA PRO A 9 18.48 14.05 2.44
C PRO A 9 18.66 12.60 2.88
N LYS A 10 19.38 11.82 2.06
CA LYS A 10 19.82 10.46 2.40
C LYS A 10 21.08 10.53 3.27
N GLY A 11 21.28 9.56 4.16
CA GLY A 11 22.56 9.35 4.86
C GLY A 11 22.56 9.61 6.37
N SER A 12 21.44 10.01 6.96
CA SER A 12 21.25 10.02 8.42
C SER A 12 20.03 9.21 8.80
N ASP A 13 20.11 8.50 9.92
CA ASP A 13 19.01 7.68 10.42
C ASP A 13 17.92 8.58 11.05
N PRO A 14 16.71 8.67 10.45
CA PRO A 14 15.65 9.51 10.97
C PRO A 14 15.00 8.93 12.25
N GLY A 15 15.22 7.67 12.59
CA GLY A 15 14.62 7.03 13.75
C GLY A 15 14.85 5.53 13.81
N HIS A 16 14.70 4.96 14.98
CA HIS A 16 15.03 3.56 15.27
C HIS A 16 14.03 2.97 16.27
N PRO A 17 13.87 1.63 16.30
CA PRO A 17 13.08 0.99 17.34
C PRO A 17 13.74 1.15 18.72
N ALA A 18 12.94 1.15 19.79
CA ALA A 18 13.44 1.26 21.17
C ALA A 18 14.42 0.16 21.57
N GLN A 19 14.25 -1.03 21.00
CA GLN A 19 15.14 -2.16 21.14
C GLN A 19 15.36 -2.79 19.76
N PRO A 20 16.52 -3.44 19.50
CA PRO A 20 16.71 -4.22 18.30
C PRO A 20 15.54 -5.20 18.09
N ASP A 21 15.05 -5.26 16.87
CA ASP A 21 13.94 -6.15 16.45
C ASP A 21 12.58 -5.90 17.14
N SER A 22 12.46 -4.89 18.02
CA SER A 22 11.18 -4.54 18.64
C SER A 22 10.30 -3.71 17.70
N LEU A 23 8.99 -4.01 17.76
CA LEU A 23 7.94 -3.27 17.06
C LEU A 23 7.15 -2.34 17.97
N ASP A 24 7.41 -2.36 19.28
CA ASP A 24 6.54 -1.75 20.30
C ASP A 24 6.55 -0.23 20.26
N THR A 25 7.74 0.37 20.20
CA THR A 25 7.92 1.83 20.23
C THR A 25 8.96 2.27 19.21
N TRP A 26 8.62 3.28 18.40
CA TRP A 26 9.56 3.94 17.48
C TRP A 26 10.08 5.26 18.07
N HIS A 27 11.40 5.43 18.10
CA HIS A 27 12.02 6.69 18.51
C HIS A 27 12.51 7.50 17.33
N VAL A 28 12.10 8.76 17.30
CA VAL A 28 12.66 9.75 16.38
C VAL A 28 14.08 10.09 16.82
N SER A 29 15.03 10.09 15.89
CA SER A 29 16.43 10.37 16.18
C SER A 29 16.60 11.76 16.83
N ALA A 30 17.39 11.81 17.90
CA ALA A 30 17.82 13.05 18.54
C ALA A 30 19.23 13.48 18.08
N ASP A 31 19.86 12.72 17.19
CA ASP A 31 21.19 13.02 16.68
C ASP A 31 21.17 14.33 15.85
N PRO A 32 22.04 15.31 16.13
CA PRO A 32 22.13 16.53 15.34
C PRO A 32 22.34 16.29 13.83
N SER A 33 23.01 15.20 13.43
CA SER A 33 23.19 14.82 12.04
C SER A 33 21.87 14.47 11.33
N ALA A 34 20.85 14.03 12.07
CA ALA A 34 19.53 13.73 11.53
C ALA A 34 18.69 14.98 11.27
N GLN A 35 19.09 16.16 11.75
CA GLN A 35 18.28 17.39 11.67
C GLN A 35 17.91 17.77 10.23
N ALA A 36 18.81 17.58 9.27
CA ALA A 36 18.55 17.87 7.86
C ALA A 36 17.46 16.95 7.26
N THR A 37 17.43 15.69 7.67
CA THR A 37 16.41 14.71 7.27
C THR A 37 15.10 14.94 8.04
N LEU A 38 15.16 15.31 9.32
CA LEU A 38 13.99 15.54 10.16
C LEU A 38 13.23 16.83 9.84
N ALA A 39 13.92 17.88 9.36
CA ALA A 39 13.29 19.15 9.03
C ALA A 39 12.10 19.03 8.04
N PRO A 40 12.24 18.41 6.85
CA PRO A 40 11.11 18.22 5.93
C PRO A 40 10.03 17.30 6.51
N LEU A 41 10.41 16.29 7.30
CA LEU A 41 9.45 15.40 7.97
C LEU A 41 8.61 16.16 9.02
N ARG A 42 9.20 17.09 9.77
CA ARG A 42 8.50 17.93 10.75
C ARG A 42 7.51 18.89 10.07
N GLU A 43 7.88 19.46 8.92
CA GLU A 43 6.97 20.30 8.11
C GLU A 43 5.76 19.47 7.64
N ALA A 44 6.01 18.29 7.07
CA ALA A 44 4.96 17.37 6.64
C ALA A 44 4.07 16.90 7.81
N ALA A 45 4.66 16.53 8.95
CA ALA A 45 3.94 16.13 10.16
C ALA A 45 3.03 17.24 10.70
N ALA A 46 3.48 18.50 10.65
CA ALA A 46 2.66 19.64 11.04
C ALA A 46 1.44 19.82 10.12
N LEU A 47 1.63 19.64 8.80
CA LEU A 47 0.52 19.68 7.84
C LEU A 47 -0.47 18.54 8.06
N LEU A 48 0.01 17.31 8.31
CA LEU A 48 -0.84 16.15 8.57
C LEU A 48 -1.74 16.36 9.81
N ARG A 49 -1.27 17.06 10.83
CA ARG A 49 -2.07 17.38 12.03
C ARG A 49 -3.05 18.53 11.84
N THR A 50 -2.72 19.51 11.01
CA THR A 50 -3.42 20.81 11.00
C THR A 50 -4.28 21.00 9.75
N SER A 51 -3.93 20.38 8.63
CA SER A 51 -4.61 20.51 7.34
C SER A 51 -5.55 19.35 7.04
N ASP A 52 -6.54 19.60 6.20
CA ASP A 52 -7.36 18.55 5.56
C ASP A 52 -6.76 18.07 4.23
N ILE A 53 -5.65 18.68 3.79
CA ILE A 53 -5.00 18.37 2.52
C ILE A 53 -3.93 17.30 2.77
N PRO A 54 -3.99 16.16 2.07
CA PRO A 54 -3.06 15.07 2.29
C PRO A 54 -1.64 15.41 1.83
N VAL A 55 -0.67 14.71 2.42
CA VAL A 55 0.76 14.78 2.08
C VAL A 55 1.19 13.48 1.41
N ALA A 56 1.93 13.58 0.31
CA ALA A 56 2.52 12.39 -0.31
C ALA A 56 3.90 12.08 0.30
N PHE A 57 4.17 10.81 0.56
CA PHE A 57 5.42 10.35 1.17
C PHE A 57 5.86 8.97 0.66
N PRO A 58 7.16 8.68 0.62
CA PRO A 58 7.68 7.40 0.15
C PRO A 58 7.45 6.28 1.19
N THR A 59 7.29 5.05 0.70
CA THR A 59 7.44 3.81 1.49
C THR A 59 8.38 2.86 0.75
N GLU A 60 8.66 1.68 1.31
CA GLU A 60 9.37 0.61 0.61
C GLU A 60 8.57 0.05 -0.58
N THR A 61 7.24 0.21 -0.58
CA THR A 61 6.36 -0.33 -1.63
C THR A 61 6.10 0.65 -2.77
N VAL A 62 5.29 1.66 -2.48
CA VAL A 62 4.86 2.74 -3.38
C VAL A 62 4.71 4.02 -2.55
N TYR A 63 4.67 5.18 -3.18
CA TYR A 63 4.35 6.42 -2.49
C TYR A 63 2.92 6.38 -1.94
N GLY A 64 2.75 6.74 -0.68
CA GLY A 64 1.47 6.86 0.01
C GLY A 64 0.96 8.30 -0.02
N LEU A 65 -0.36 8.48 -0.06
CA LEU A 65 -1.03 9.77 0.09
C LEU A 65 -1.69 9.83 1.47
N GLY A 66 -0.98 10.36 2.45
CA GLY A 66 -1.36 10.31 3.87
C GLY A 66 -2.24 11.48 4.30
N ALA A 67 -3.20 11.18 5.15
CA ALA A 67 -3.87 12.15 6.02
C ALA A 67 -4.13 11.50 7.38
N ASP A 68 -4.35 12.32 8.41
CA ASP A 68 -4.73 11.84 9.75
C ASP A 68 -5.98 10.94 9.66
N ALA A 69 -5.82 9.66 10.03
CA ALA A 69 -6.87 8.66 9.95
C ALA A 69 -8.01 8.90 10.94
N THR A 70 -7.81 9.77 11.94
CA THR A 70 -8.80 10.09 12.97
C THR A 70 -9.68 11.29 12.61
N ARG A 71 -9.33 12.01 11.55
CA ARG A 71 -10.04 13.22 11.10
C ARG A 71 -10.80 13.00 9.80
N SER A 72 -12.14 12.95 9.87
CA SER A 72 -13.00 12.77 8.68
C SER A 72 -12.74 13.77 7.56
N ALA A 73 -12.50 15.05 7.86
CA ALA A 73 -12.23 16.05 6.83
C ALA A 73 -10.90 15.78 6.10
N ALA A 74 -9.86 15.35 6.84
CA ALA A 74 -8.55 15.00 6.28
C ALA A 74 -8.64 13.74 5.42
N VAL A 75 -9.36 12.71 5.88
CA VAL A 75 -9.60 11.49 5.10
C VAL A 75 -10.41 11.78 3.83
N LYS A 76 -11.41 12.67 3.87
CA LYS A 76 -12.12 13.15 2.67
C LYS A 76 -11.20 13.86 1.69
N GLY A 77 -10.19 14.58 2.18
CA GLY A 77 -9.14 15.19 1.36
C GLY A 77 -8.40 14.19 0.47
N ILE A 78 -8.15 12.98 0.96
CA ILE A 78 -7.56 11.88 0.17
C ILE A 78 -8.47 11.51 -1.01
N TYR A 79 -9.76 11.26 -0.74
CA TYR A 79 -10.72 10.89 -1.78
C TYR A 79 -10.87 12.00 -2.83
N ALA A 80 -10.95 13.26 -2.38
CA ALA A 80 -11.04 14.43 -3.24
C ALA A 80 -9.81 14.60 -4.14
N ALA A 81 -8.59 14.55 -3.58
CA ALA A 81 -7.36 14.70 -4.35
C ALA A 81 -7.22 13.61 -5.43
N LYS A 82 -7.56 12.36 -5.08
CA LYS A 82 -7.46 11.22 -6.00
C LYS A 82 -8.61 11.14 -7.02
N GLY A 83 -9.74 11.79 -6.76
CA GLY A 83 -10.98 11.51 -7.49
C GLY A 83 -11.46 10.07 -7.27
N ARG A 84 -11.33 9.57 -6.04
CA ARG A 84 -11.63 8.17 -5.67
C ARG A 84 -13.03 8.08 -5.03
N PRO A 85 -13.84 7.05 -5.35
CA PRO A 85 -15.08 6.75 -4.62
C PRO A 85 -14.83 6.51 -3.12
N SER A 86 -15.71 7.02 -2.26
CA SER A 86 -15.61 6.90 -0.80
C SER A 86 -16.04 5.54 -0.24
N ASP A 87 -16.47 4.61 -1.09
CA ASP A 87 -16.91 3.26 -0.73
C ASP A 87 -15.75 2.23 -0.74
N ASN A 88 -14.51 2.69 -0.90
CA ASN A 88 -13.34 1.85 -1.03
C ASN A 88 -12.37 2.14 0.13
N PRO A 89 -12.18 1.19 1.06
CA PRO A 89 -11.46 1.44 2.31
C PRO A 89 -10.00 1.87 2.10
N LEU A 90 -9.41 2.44 3.14
CA LEU A 90 -8.02 2.88 3.20
C LEU A 90 -7.21 2.00 4.16
N ILE A 91 -5.91 1.90 3.92
CA ILE A 91 -4.98 1.25 4.85
C ILE A 91 -4.46 2.30 5.83
N VAL A 92 -4.55 1.97 7.11
CA VAL A 92 -3.98 2.76 8.21
C VAL A 92 -2.53 2.38 8.40
N HIS A 93 -1.65 3.36 8.35
CA HIS A 93 -0.23 3.22 8.64
C HIS A 93 0.06 3.69 10.06
N VAL A 94 0.84 2.88 10.79
CA VAL A 94 1.26 3.13 12.17
C VAL A 94 2.79 3.16 12.27
N SER A 95 3.34 3.89 13.23
CA SER A 95 4.79 3.91 13.48
C SER A 95 5.27 2.67 14.24
N ASP A 96 4.41 2.11 15.09
CA ASP A 96 4.74 1.09 16.09
C ASP A 96 3.46 0.38 16.62
N LEU A 97 3.63 -0.66 17.44
CA LEU A 97 2.52 -1.44 18.00
C LEU A 97 1.76 -0.68 19.09
N ASP A 98 2.41 0.21 19.84
CA ASP A 98 1.73 1.05 20.84
C ASP A 98 0.65 1.90 20.18
N MET A 99 0.97 2.55 19.05
CA MET A 99 0.01 3.28 18.25
C MET A 99 -1.13 2.38 17.75
N LEU A 100 -0.83 1.17 17.25
CA LEU A 100 -1.84 0.24 16.76
C LEU A 100 -2.79 -0.25 17.85
N ARG A 101 -2.23 -0.64 19.01
CA ARG A 101 -3.00 -1.08 20.19
C ARG A 101 -3.93 0.04 20.67
N GLY A 102 -3.47 1.29 20.63
CA GLY A 102 -4.30 2.47 20.93
C GLY A 102 -5.52 2.63 20.00
N LEU A 103 -5.45 2.16 18.75
CA LEU A 103 -6.60 2.17 17.83
C LEU A 103 -7.62 1.08 18.14
N LEU A 104 -7.16 -0.06 18.66
CA LEU A 104 -8.00 -1.20 19.01
C LEU A 104 -8.62 -1.07 20.41
N ARG A 105 -7.93 -0.36 21.31
CA ARG A 105 -8.37 -0.02 22.67
C ARG A 105 -8.36 1.50 22.88
N PRO A 106 -9.31 2.23 22.31
CA PRO A 106 -9.45 3.64 22.61
C PRO A 106 -9.77 3.81 24.10
N SER A 107 -8.88 4.47 24.85
CA SER A 107 -9.12 4.78 26.27
C SER A 107 -10.43 5.55 26.43
N SER A 108 -11.31 5.12 27.32
CA SER A 108 -12.56 5.79 27.62
C SER A 108 -12.34 7.10 28.39
N SER A 109 -11.93 8.17 27.70
CA SER A 109 -11.90 9.58 28.16
C SER A 109 -11.03 9.93 29.39
N PRO A 110 -10.54 11.19 29.47
CA PRO A 110 -9.60 11.62 30.51
C PRO A 110 -10.34 11.89 31.82
N SER A 111 -9.99 11.19 32.90
CA SER A 111 -10.43 11.57 34.23
C SER A 111 -9.81 12.93 34.58
N SER A 112 -10.63 13.97 34.61
CA SER A 112 -10.32 15.24 35.27
C SER A 112 -10.11 14.99 36.76
N SER A 113 -8.87 14.76 37.18
CA SER A 113 -8.53 14.72 38.60
C SER A 113 -8.46 16.14 39.16
N SER A 114 -9.61 16.69 39.53
CA SER A 114 -9.66 17.76 40.52
C SER A 114 -9.61 17.13 41.92
N PRO A 115 -8.65 17.50 42.78
CA PRO A 115 -8.57 16.94 44.12
C PRO A 115 -9.59 17.64 45.02
N SER A 116 -10.77 17.04 45.19
CA SER A 116 -11.66 17.42 46.29
C SER A 116 -11.17 16.74 47.57
N SER A 117 -10.62 17.56 48.45
CA SER A 117 -10.58 17.30 49.90
C SER A 117 -11.95 16.81 50.38
N HIS A 118 -11.99 15.90 51.35
CA HIS A 118 -12.88 15.96 52.52
C HIS A 118 -12.47 14.92 53.56
N SER A 119 -12.52 15.36 54.81
CA SER A 119 -12.06 14.69 56.02
C SER A 119 -13.14 13.80 56.67
N SER A 120 -12.65 12.89 57.52
CA SER A 120 -13.25 12.42 58.78
C SER A 120 -14.58 11.66 58.76
N SER A 121 -14.55 10.38 59.14
CA SER A 121 -14.75 9.92 60.53
C SER A 121 -15.20 8.46 60.56
N SER A 122 -14.72 7.75 61.57
CA SER A 122 -14.98 6.34 61.87
C SER A 122 -16.19 6.21 62.78
N HIS A 123 -17.07 5.24 62.50
CA HIS A 123 -17.87 4.51 63.50
C HIS A 123 -18.26 3.12 62.94
N PRO A 124 -18.11 2.02 63.70
CA PRO A 124 -18.49 0.69 63.25
C PRO A 124 -19.87 0.31 63.80
N THR A 125 -20.75 -0.21 62.95
CA THR A 125 -21.88 -1.04 63.38
C THR A 125 -22.04 -2.24 62.45
N SER A 126 -22.19 -3.39 63.09
CA SER A 126 -22.33 -4.72 62.51
C SER A 126 -23.64 -4.88 61.73
N SER A 127 -23.63 -5.61 60.62
CA SER A 127 -24.51 -6.78 60.44
C SER A 127 -24.15 -7.56 59.18
N SER A 128 -24.25 -8.87 59.35
CA SER A 128 -24.13 -9.93 58.35
C SER A 128 -24.92 -9.69 57.08
N THR A 129 -24.29 -9.83 55.90
CA THR A 129 -24.64 -10.73 54.78
C THR A 129 -23.76 -10.34 53.58
N THR A 130 -22.48 -10.73 53.55
CA THR A 130 -21.54 -10.19 52.53
C THR A 130 -20.54 -11.21 51.98
N THR A 131 -20.96 -12.46 51.78
CA THR A 131 -20.05 -13.47 51.17
C THR A 131 -20.24 -13.56 49.64
N THR A 132 -21.43 -13.29 49.10
CA THR A 132 -21.73 -13.44 47.67
C THR A 132 -21.60 -12.17 46.80
N LYS A 133 -21.51 -10.98 47.41
CA LYS A 133 -21.23 -9.72 46.68
C LYS A 133 -19.73 -9.52 46.45
N HIS A 134 -18.90 -9.76 47.46
CA HIS A 134 -17.44 -9.69 47.33
C HIS A 134 -16.90 -10.69 46.29
N GLU A 135 -17.38 -11.94 46.27
CA GLU A 135 -16.95 -12.91 45.25
C GLU A 135 -17.39 -12.55 43.82
N LYS A 136 -18.50 -11.82 43.64
CA LYS A 136 -18.95 -11.35 42.33
C LYS A 136 -18.19 -10.11 41.88
N GLU A 137 -17.90 -9.19 42.79
CA GLU A 137 -17.08 -8.00 42.53
C GLU A 137 -15.61 -8.37 42.28
N GLU A 138 -15.05 -9.34 43.02
CA GLU A 138 -13.71 -9.87 42.78
C GLU A 138 -13.61 -10.67 41.49
N LYS A 139 -14.64 -11.48 41.14
CA LYS A 139 -14.67 -12.16 39.83
C LYS A 139 -14.88 -11.18 38.68
N GLN A 140 -15.65 -10.11 38.86
CA GLN A 140 -15.78 -9.04 37.87
C GLN A 140 -14.49 -8.25 37.73
N GLN A 141 -13.81 -7.91 38.83
CA GLN A 141 -12.52 -7.24 38.80
C GLN A 141 -11.42 -8.14 38.24
N GLN A 142 -11.41 -9.44 38.53
CA GLN A 142 -10.49 -10.40 37.92
C GLN A 142 -10.80 -10.64 36.43
N GLN A 143 -12.07 -10.66 36.02
CA GLN A 143 -12.44 -10.72 34.59
C GLN A 143 -12.12 -9.41 33.86
N GLN A 144 -12.27 -8.25 34.50
CA GLN A 144 -11.85 -6.96 33.94
C GLN A 144 -10.32 -6.87 33.84
N GLN A 145 -9.59 -7.29 34.86
CA GLN A 145 -8.12 -7.36 34.85
C GLN A 145 -7.59 -8.38 33.82
N GLN A 146 -8.25 -9.55 33.66
CA GLN A 146 -7.90 -10.53 32.62
C GLN A 146 -8.20 -10.03 31.20
N GLN A 147 -9.28 -9.26 31.01
CA GLN A 147 -9.58 -8.60 29.72
C GLN A 147 -8.63 -7.43 29.42
N GLU A 148 -8.03 -6.81 30.44
CA GLU A 148 -7.00 -5.79 30.30
C GLU A 148 -5.62 -6.37 29.93
N GLU A 149 -5.35 -7.66 30.21
CA GLU A 149 -4.05 -8.32 30.04
C GLU A 149 -3.79 -8.93 28.65
N GLU A 150 -4.83 -9.34 27.91
CA GLU A 150 -4.65 -9.97 26.58
C GLU A 150 -4.21 -8.91 25.53
N ASP A 151 -3.47 -9.24 24.47
CA ASP A 151 -3.14 -8.26 23.41
C ASP A 151 -4.40 -8.01 22.55
N PRO A 152 -4.81 -6.77 22.23
CA PRO A 152 -5.98 -6.55 21.40
C PRO A 152 -5.79 -6.97 19.94
N ILE A 153 -4.54 -7.21 19.51
CA ILE A 153 -4.23 -7.75 18.20
C ILE A 153 -4.54 -9.26 18.21
N PRO A 154 -5.38 -9.78 17.30
CA PRO A 154 -5.69 -11.20 17.24
C PRO A 154 -4.44 -12.07 17.11
N ALA A 155 -4.31 -13.10 17.96
CA ALA A 155 -3.12 -13.94 18.09
C ALA A 155 -2.68 -14.61 16.78
N ILE A 156 -3.60 -14.85 15.84
CA ILE A 156 -3.30 -15.37 14.50
C ILE A 156 -2.29 -14.50 13.73
N TYR A 157 -2.20 -13.21 14.04
CA TYR A 157 -1.27 -12.29 13.39
C TYR A 157 0.10 -12.25 14.05
N THR A 158 0.25 -12.64 15.32
CA THR A 158 1.53 -12.58 16.06
C THR A 158 2.73 -13.13 15.26
N PRO A 159 2.68 -14.34 14.68
CA PRO A 159 3.83 -14.87 13.94
C PRO A 159 4.07 -14.14 12.61
N LEU A 160 3.03 -13.54 12.00
CA LEU A 160 3.20 -12.68 10.83
C LEU A 160 3.86 -11.34 11.19
N LEU A 161 3.50 -10.73 12.32
CA LEU A 161 4.11 -9.47 12.75
C LEU A 161 5.60 -9.66 13.01
N ALA A 162 5.97 -10.72 13.73
CA ALA A 162 7.35 -11.04 14.03
C ALA A 162 8.21 -11.26 12.76
N ARG A 163 7.61 -11.80 11.69
CA ARG A 163 8.34 -12.13 10.46
C ARG A 163 8.35 -11.02 9.41
N PHE A 164 7.24 -10.29 9.27
CA PHE A 164 7.03 -9.40 8.12
C PHE A 164 6.82 -7.94 8.50
N TRP A 165 6.74 -7.59 9.79
CA TRP A 165 6.69 -6.21 10.24
C TRP A 165 8.04 -5.78 10.87
N PRO A 166 8.47 -4.53 10.62
CA PRO A 166 7.86 -3.58 9.69
C PRO A 166 8.09 -4.01 8.23
N GLY A 167 7.12 -3.79 7.33
CA GLY A 167 7.24 -4.31 5.97
C GLY A 167 5.99 -4.28 5.08
N PRO A 168 6.07 -4.96 3.92
CA PRO A 168 5.04 -4.92 2.87
C PRO A 168 3.86 -5.85 3.16
N LEU A 169 3.47 -6.02 4.43
CA LEU A 169 2.31 -6.79 4.85
C LEU A 169 1.25 -5.89 5.47
N THR A 170 0.00 -6.08 5.07
CA THR A 170 -1.17 -5.43 5.66
C THR A 170 -2.10 -6.51 6.21
N ILE A 171 -2.48 -6.35 7.47
CA ILE A 171 -3.41 -7.26 8.16
C ILE A 171 -4.79 -6.59 8.29
N LEU A 172 -5.87 -7.38 8.24
CA LEU A 172 -7.19 -6.90 8.62
C LEU A 172 -7.42 -7.03 10.12
N LEU A 173 -7.86 -5.95 10.76
CA LEU A 173 -8.20 -5.91 12.17
C LEU A 173 -9.66 -5.53 12.37
N PRO A 174 -10.31 -6.01 13.45
CA PRO A 174 -11.63 -5.55 13.81
C PRO A 174 -11.58 -4.04 14.12
N SER A 175 -12.54 -3.30 13.58
CA SER A 175 -12.73 -1.90 13.96
C SER A 175 -13.61 -1.87 15.22
N PRO A 176 -13.23 -1.11 16.26
CA PRO A 176 -14.05 -1.02 17.47
C PRO A 176 -15.48 -0.56 17.13
N PRO A 177 -16.52 -1.35 17.45
CA PRO A 177 -17.89 -1.06 17.03
C PRO A 177 -18.47 0.20 17.70
N GLN A 178 -17.89 0.61 18.83
CA GLN A 178 -18.23 1.82 19.58
C GLN A 178 -16.93 2.58 19.84
N ASN A 179 -16.96 3.90 19.65
CA ASN A 179 -15.83 4.80 19.91
C ASN A 179 -14.54 4.50 19.13
N SER A 180 -14.63 3.94 17.91
CA SER A 180 -13.46 3.86 17.03
C SER A 180 -12.82 5.25 16.86
N PRO A 181 -11.51 5.42 17.10
CA PRO A 181 -10.83 6.68 16.87
C PRO A 181 -10.66 6.98 15.38
N LEU A 182 -10.87 5.99 14.50
CA LEU A 182 -10.76 6.16 13.06
C LEU A 182 -12.00 6.85 12.49
N ALA A 183 -11.76 7.77 11.55
CA ALA A 183 -12.82 8.37 10.76
C ALA A 183 -13.61 7.29 9.98
N PRO A 184 -14.95 7.36 9.89
CA PRO A 184 -15.77 6.36 9.19
C PRO A 184 -15.37 6.14 7.73
N GLU A 185 -14.84 7.17 7.07
CA GLU A 185 -14.38 7.11 5.68
C GLU A 185 -13.13 6.23 5.48
N VAL A 186 -12.42 5.86 6.56
CA VAL A 186 -11.29 4.92 6.50
C VAL A 186 -11.78 3.51 6.21
N THR A 187 -12.81 3.06 6.92
CA THR A 187 -13.35 1.69 6.78
C THR A 187 -14.42 1.59 5.71
N ALA A 188 -14.94 2.73 5.23
CA ALA A 188 -16.06 2.78 4.28
C ALA A 188 -17.29 1.97 4.78
N GLY A 189 -17.53 1.98 6.10
CA GLY A 189 -18.64 1.28 6.75
C GLY A 189 -18.41 -0.21 7.02
N LEU A 190 -17.20 -0.73 6.78
CA LEU A 190 -16.84 -2.10 7.12
C LEU A 190 -16.57 -2.26 8.63
N PRO A 191 -16.83 -3.45 9.20
CA PRO A 191 -16.51 -3.75 10.60
C PRO A 191 -15.00 -4.01 10.83
N THR A 192 -14.18 -3.89 9.79
CA THR A 192 -12.74 -4.15 9.81
C THR A 192 -11.99 -3.03 9.12
N PHE A 193 -10.73 -2.82 9.49
CA PHE A 193 -9.82 -1.93 8.78
C PHE A 193 -8.49 -2.63 8.48
N GLY A 194 -7.78 -2.17 7.45
CA GLY A 194 -6.45 -2.66 7.14
C GLY A 194 -5.39 -1.85 7.87
N ALA A 195 -4.44 -2.51 8.53
CA ALA A 195 -3.32 -1.87 9.21
C ALA A 195 -1.98 -2.31 8.62
N ARG A 196 -1.00 -1.41 8.63
CA ARG A 196 0.37 -1.67 8.18
C ARG A 196 1.39 -0.87 8.98
N MET A 197 2.51 -1.50 9.33
CA MET A 197 3.72 -0.80 9.77
C MET A 197 4.74 -0.81 8.63
N PRO A 198 4.98 0.31 7.92
CA PRO A 198 5.89 0.33 6.76
C PRO A 198 7.34 0.13 7.20
N ALA A 199 8.13 -0.62 6.42
CA ALA A 199 9.58 -0.79 6.69
C ALA A 199 10.40 0.49 6.52
N SER A 200 9.90 1.46 5.74
CA SER A 200 10.60 2.72 5.51
C SER A 200 10.80 3.53 6.80
N PRO A 201 12.05 3.78 7.25
CA PRO A 201 12.32 4.63 8.41
C PRO A 201 11.78 6.05 8.23
N LEU A 202 11.79 6.57 7.00
CA LEU A 202 11.19 7.87 6.67
C LEU A 202 9.69 7.89 6.95
N ALA A 203 8.96 6.86 6.51
CA ALA A 203 7.52 6.75 6.75
C ALA A 203 7.22 6.58 8.24
N ARG A 204 7.94 5.69 8.95
CA ARG A 204 7.75 5.48 10.40
C ARG A 204 8.03 6.74 11.21
N THR A 205 9.12 7.45 10.90
CA THR A 205 9.45 8.72 11.55
C THR A 205 8.44 9.82 11.22
N LEU A 206 7.92 9.89 9.99
CA LEU A 206 6.84 10.84 9.66
C LEU A 206 5.60 10.58 10.50
N ILE A 207 5.16 9.32 10.61
CA ILE A 207 3.98 8.92 11.39
C ILE A 207 4.20 9.24 12.89
N ALA A 208 5.38 8.90 13.43
CA ALA A 208 5.73 9.19 14.81
C ALA A 208 5.79 10.70 15.09
N LEU A 209 6.38 11.50 14.18
CA LEU A 209 6.40 12.96 14.28
C LEU A 209 5.02 13.58 14.15
N ALA A 210 4.13 12.98 13.34
CA ALA A 210 2.74 13.39 13.22
C ALA A 210 1.98 13.14 14.52
N GLY A 211 2.31 12.04 15.22
CA GLY A 211 1.68 11.64 16.48
C GLY A 211 0.27 11.07 16.30
N VAL A 212 -0.08 10.71 15.06
CA VAL A 212 -1.41 10.20 14.67
C VAL A 212 -1.25 9.10 13.62
N PRO A 213 -2.14 8.09 13.58
CA PRO A 213 -2.17 7.11 12.51
C PRO A 213 -2.49 7.77 11.15
N LEU A 214 -1.88 7.30 10.07
CA LEU A 214 -2.11 7.88 8.74
C LEU A 214 -2.94 6.94 7.86
N ALA A 215 -4.09 7.40 7.40
CA ALA A 215 -4.79 6.73 6.32
C ALA A 215 -4.04 7.05 5.02
N ALA A 216 -3.50 6.03 4.34
CA ALA A 216 -2.63 6.26 3.18
C ALA A 216 -2.82 5.18 2.10
N PRO A 217 -3.66 5.44 1.07
CA PRO A 217 -3.59 4.69 -0.18
C PRO A 217 -2.39 5.14 -1.02
N SER A 218 -2.15 4.47 -2.16
CA SER A 218 -1.13 4.89 -3.13
C SER A 218 -1.36 6.34 -3.63
N ALA A 219 -0.30 7.10 -3.91
CA ALA A 219 -0.36 8.53 -4.22
C ALA A 219 -0.60 8.88 -5.70
N ASN A 220 -1.44 8.12 -6.39
CA ASN A 220 -1.82 8.35 -7.79
C ASN A 220 -3.24 8.89 -7.92
N ALA A 221 -3.57 9.48 -9.08
CA ALA A 221 -4.97 9.70 -9.44
C ALA A 221 -5.68 8.35 -9.58
N SER A 222 -7.00 8.30 -9.32
CA SER A 222 -7.78 7.07 -9.48
C SER A 222 -7.55 6.44 -10.86
N THR A 223 -7.56 5.10 -10.92
CA THR A 223 -7.28 4.23 -12.09
C THR A 223 -5.86 4.23 -12.66
N LYS A 224 -5.04 5.27 -12.43
CA LYS A 224 -3.64 5.30 -12.89
C LYS A 224 -2.74 4.27 -12.16
N PRO A 225 -1.58 3.90 -12.74
CA PRO A 225 -0.56 3.08 -12.07
C PRO A 225 -0.15 3.63 -10.70
N SER A 226 0.31 2.80 -9.77
CA SER A 226 0.83 3.31 -8.50
C SER A 226 2.15 4.09 -8.70
N PRO A 227 2.43 5.14 -7.90
CA PRO A 227 3.65 5.92 -8.02
C PRO A 227 4.77 5.31 -7.19
N THR A 228 5.92 5.09 -7.81
CA THR A 228 7.14 4.60 -7.15
C THR A 228 8.20 5.69 -6.98
N ALA A 229 7.88 6.94 -7.35
CA ALA A 229 8.78 8.09 -7.29
C ALA A 229 8.00 9.39 -7.08
N ALA A 230 8.67 10.44 -6.59
CA ALA A 230 8.04 11.74 -6.33
C ALA A 230 7.52 12.40 -7.61
N SER A 231 8.25 12.26 -8.73
CA SER A 231 7.83 12.74 -10.06
C SER A 231 6.51 12.11 -10.51
N HIS A 232 6.33 10.80 -10.31
CA HIS A 232 5.08 10.11 -10.58
C HIS A 232 3.89 10.68 -9.78
N VAL A 233 4.13 11.10 -8.54
CA VAL A 233 3.11 11.74 -7.70
C VAL A 233 2.79 13.13 -8.24
N LEU A 234 3.80 13.91 -8.60
CA LEU A 234 3.62 15.26 -9.15
C LEU A 234 2.81 15.22 -10.46
N ASP A 235 3.12 14.28 -11.36
CA ASP A 235 2.41 14.08 -12.64
C ASP A 235 0.90 13.82 -12.45
N ASP A 236 0.52 13.21 -11.32
CA ASP A 236 -0.85 12.80 -11.04
C ASP A 236 -1.63 13.76 -10.16
N LEU A 237 -0.98 14.29 -9.13
CA LEU A 237 -1.61 15.03 -8.03
C LEU A 237 -1.11 16.49 -7.93
N GLY A 238 -0.25 16.93 -8.85
CA GLY A 238 0.16 18.32 -8.98
C GLY A 238 -1.04 19.26 -9.03
N GLY A 239 -1.02 20.30 -8.21
CA GLY A 239 -2.11 21.25 -8.04
C GLY A 239 -3.26 20.81 -7.12
N ARG A 240 -3.31 19.51 -6.75
CA ARG A 240 -4.35 18.93 -5.88
C ARG A 240 -3.90 18.72 -4.44
N ILE A 241 -2.59 18.61 -4.23
CA ILE A 241 -1.96 18.46 -2.91
C ILE A 241 -0.90 19.53 -2.71
N GLY A 242 -0.63 19.92 -1.46
CA GLY A 242 0.34 20.97 -1.16
C GLY A 242 1.78 20.49 -1.14
N LEU A 243 2.00 19.23 -0.76
CA LEU A 243 3.33 18.73 -0.43
C LEU A 243 3.58 17.28 -0.86
N ILE A 244 4.76 17.04 -1.43
CA ILE A 244 5.35 15.73 -1.71
C ILE A 244 6.70 15.66 -1.00
N LEU A 245 6.90 14.68 -0.13
CA LEU A 245 8.22 14.33 0.39
C LEU A 245 8.94 13.45 -0.62
N ASP A 246 10.11 13.88 -1.09
CA ASP A 246 10.93 13.09 -2.01
C ASP A 246 12.07 12.41 -1.24
N GLY A 247 11.92 11.10 -1.03
CA GLY A 247 12.95 10.22 -0.45
C GLY A 247 13.64 9.33 -1.49
N GLY A 248 13.44 9.58 -2.78
CA GLY A 248 13.86 8.71 -3.88
C GLY A 248 12.84 7.64 -4.26
N ALA A 249 13.24 6.72 -5.14
CA ALA A 249 12.39 5.64 -5.62
C ALA A 249 12.12 4.56 -4.57
N CYS A 250 11.00 3.84 -4.71
CA CYS A 250 10.61 2.73 -3.84
C CYS A 250 11.33 1.42 -4.19
N ASP A 251 11.59 0.58 -3.16
CA ASP A 251 12.39 -0.65 -3.27
C ASP A 251 11.62 -1.89 -3.77
N VAL A 252 10.29 -1.94 -3.69
CA VAL A 252 9.51 -3.13 -4.07
C VAL A 252 8.72 -2.90 -5.35
N GLY A 253 8.20 -1.68 -5.55
CA GLY A 253 7.44 -1.30 -6.76
C GLY A 253 6.01 -1.82 -6.83
N VAL A 254 5.67 -2.87 -6.08
CA VAL A 254 4.29 -3.36 -5.88
C VAL A 254 3.78 -3.01 -4.48
N GLU A 255 2.46 -2.91 -4.30
CA GLU A 255 1.85 -2.64 -2.99
C GLU A 255 2.03 -3.78 -1.99
N SER A 256 1.69 -3.51 -0.72
CA SER A 256 1.66 -4.53 0.33
C SER A 256 0.70 -5.68 0.01
N THR A 257 1.06 -6.87 0.44
CA THR A 257 0.14 -8.01 0.52
C THR A 257 -0.92 -7.72 1.58
N VAL A 258 -2.18 -7.96 1.28
CA VAL A 258 -3.28 -7.78 2.24
C VAL A 258 -3.83 -9.14 2.62
N VAL A 259 -3.81 -9.45 3.90
CA VAL A 259 -4.26 -10.72 4.45
C VAL A 259 -5.39 -10.54 5.45
N ASP A 260 -6.22 -11.57 5.54
CA ASP A 260 -7.34 -11.65 6.46
C ASP A 260 -7.32 -13.00 7.20
N GLY A 261 -6.94 -12.94 8.47
CA GLY A 261 -6.99 -14.04 9.43
C GLY A 261 -8.24 -14.01 10.32
N LEU A 262 -9.21 -13.12 10.06
CA LEU A 262 -10.44 -12.99 10.86
C LEU A 262 -11.58 -13.87 10.34
N CYS A 263 -11.28 -14.91 9.58
CA CYS A 263 -12.29 -15.77 8.96
C CYS A 263 -13.12 -16.47 10.04
N GLU A 264 -14.43 -16.22 10.04
CA GLU A 264 -15.39 -16.89 10.93
C GLU A 264 -15.49 -18.39 10.58
N ASP A 265 -16.01 -19.20 11.50
CA ASP A 265 -16.30 -20.64 11.32
C ASP A 265 -15.10 -21.57 11.08
N GLY A 266 -13.88 -21.14 11.41
CA GLY A 266 -12.67 -21.96 11.26
C GLY A 266 -12.21 -22.14 9.82
N GLY A 267 -12.66 -21.28 8.90
CA GLY A 267 -12.12 -21.20 7.54
C GLY A 267 -10.65 -20.79 7.53
N PRO A 268 -9.87 -21.17 6.49
CA PRO A 268 -8.46 -20.82 6.41
C PRO A 268 -8.29 -19.30 6.23
N PRO A 269 -7.16 -18.71 6.70
CA PRO A 269 -6.81 -17.34 6.37
C PRO A 269 -6.76 -17.12 4.86
N VAL A 270 -7.00 -15.88 4.44
CA VAL A 270 -7.07 -15.54 3.01
C VAL A 270 -6.15 -14.38 2.64
N VAL A 271 -5.54 -14.47 1.46
CA VAL A 271 -4.89 -13.32 0.80
C VAL A 271 -5.94 -12.57 0.00
N LEU A 272 -6.23 -11.33 0.38
CA LEU A 272 -7.18 -10.45 -0.31
C LEU A 272 -6.54 -9.65 -1.45
N ARG A 273 -5.22 -9.40 -1.35
CA ARG A 273 -4.43 -8.74 -2.39
C ARG A 273 -3.00 -9.30 -2.38
N PRO A 274 -2.48 -9.85 -3.50
CA PRO A 274 -1.09 -10.26 -3.57
C PRO A 274 -0.18 -9.01 -3.58
N GLY A 275 1.05 -9.09 -3.10
CA GLY A 275 1.93 -7.93 -2.98
C GLY A 275 3.36 -8.33 -2.60
N GLY A 276 4.05 -7.49 -1.84
CA GLY A 276 5.45 -7.71 -1.47
C GLY A 276 5.74 -8.89 -0.52
N VAL A 277 4.72 -9.57 0.02
CA VAL A 277 4.85 -10.83 0.77
C VAL A 277 4.12 -11.95 0.03
N SER A 278 4.79 -13.07 -0.13
CA SER A 278 4.36 -14.15 -1.00
C SER A 278 3.35 -15.11 -0.37
N LEU A 279 2.60 -15.86 -1.18
CA LEU A 279 1.68 -16.87 -0.65
C LEU A 279 2.47 -18.03 -0.02
N GLU A 280 3.60 -18.39 -0.62
CA GLU A 280 4.49 -19.42 -0.09
C GLU A 280 5.14 -19.00 1.24
N GLU A 281 5.60 -17.75 1.34
CA GLU A 281 6.17 -17.18 2.56
C GLU A 281 5.14 -17.18 3.69
N LEU A 282 3.89 -16.83 3.39
CA LEU A 282 2.79 -16.90 4.36
C LEU A 282 2.52 -18.34 4.81
N ARG A 283 2.54 -19.32 3.90
CA ARG A 283 2.37 -20.74 4.26
C ARG A 283 3.49 -21.29 5.13
N GLY A 284 4.67 -20.67 5.08
CA GLY A 284 5.80 -20.99 5.95
C GLY A 284 5.70 -20.37 7.35
N VAL A 285 4.56 -19.77 7.72
CA VAL A 285 4.33 -19.19 9.05
C VAL A 285 3.31 -20.02 9.82
N GLU A 286 3.59 -20.20 11.11
CA GLU A 286 2.73 -20.91 12.05
C GLU A 286 1.29 -20.35 12.03
N GLY A 287 0.31 -21.24 11.84
CA GLY A 287 -1.11 -20.89 11.77
C GLY A 287 -1.58 -20.35 10.40
N TRP A 288 -0.66 -20.22 9.42
CA TRP A 288 -0.93 -19.74 8.07
C TRP A 288 -0.65 -20.79 6.99
N GLU A 289 -0.35 -22.04 7.36
CA GLU A 289 -0.05 -23.14 6.43
C GLU A 289 -1.19 -23.40 5.45
N GLY A 290 -2.43 -23.19 5.90
CA GLY A 290 -3.65 -23.35 5.13
C GLY A 290 -4.08 -22.13 4.31
N VAL A 291 -3.31 -21.04 4.27
CA VAL A 291 -3.73 -19.79 3.62
C VAL A 291 -4.07 -19.99 2.13
N VAL A 292 -5.18 -19.39 1.71
CA VAL A 292 -5.71 -19.49 0.34
C VAL A 292 -5.81 -18.13 -0.35
N LYS A 293 -5.92 -18.15 -1.68
CA LYS A 293 -6.18 -16.95 -2.48
C LYS A 293 -7.65 -16.53 -2.35
N GLY A 294 -7.90 -15.33 -1.85
CA GLY A 294 -9.24 -14.72 -1.76
C GLY A 294 -9.53 -13.69 -2.86
N TYR A 295 -8.58 -13.45 -3.76
CA TYR A 295 -8.74 -12.60 -4.94
C TYR A 295 -8.96 -13.47 -6.19
N LYS A 296 -9.71 -12.93 -7.16
CA LYS A 296 -9.82 -13.53 -8.50
C LYS A 296 -8.73 -12.97 -9.39
N ASP A 297 -7.96 -13.83 -10.05
CA ASP A 297 -7.12 -13.41 -11.15
C ASP A 297 -8.03 -13.13 -12.37
N ALA A 298 -7.80 -12.02 -13.07
CA ALA A 298 -8.63 -11.65 -14.22
C ALA A 298 -8.61 -12.71 -15.35
N SER A 299 -7.68 -13.67 -15.30
CA SER A 299 -7.64 -14.86 -16.16
C SER A 299 -8.71 -15.91 -15.84
N GLU A 300 -9.39 -15.84 -14.69
CA GLU A 300 -10.51 -16.74 -14.36
C GLU A 300 -11.88 -16.20 -14.79
N VAL A 301 -11.92 -15.11 -15.56
CA VAL A 301 -13.13 -14.64 -16.24
C VAL A 301 -13.33 -15.47 -17.51
N GLY A 302 -13.59 -16.77 -17.32
CA GLY A 302 -13.84 -17.72 -18.41
C GLY A 302 -14.59 -18.99 -17.99
N ALA A 303 -14.56 -19.39 -16.72
CA ALA A 303 -15.32 -20.55 -16.24
C ALA A 303 -15.92 -20.25 -14.86
N GLY A 304 -17.21 -19.95 -14.84
CA GLY A 304 -17.93 -19.69 -13.59
C GLY A 304 -19.29 -19.02 -13.72
N VAL A 305 -19.98 -19.16 -14.86
CA VAL A 305 -21.44 -19.10 -14.83
C VAL A 305 -21.90 -20.44 -14.27
N GLY A 306 -22.08 -20.51 -12.95
CA GLY A 306 -22.89 -21.59 -12.38
C GLY A 306 -24.27 -21.55 -13.03
N SER A 307 -24.84 -22.72 -13.31
CA SER A 307 -26.08 -22.94 -14.06
C SER A 307 -27.32 -22.21 -13.53
N ASP A 308 -27.22 -21.48 -12.42
CA ASP A 308 -28.36 -21.01 -11.65
C ASP A 308 -28.48 -19.47 -11.63
N GLY A 309 -27.67 -18.73 -12.40
CA GLY A 309 -27.91 -17.32 -12.72
C GLY A 309 -27.97 -16.34 -11.52
N LYS A 310 -27.68 -16.78 -10.30
CA LYS A 310 -27.65 -15.94 -9.11
C LYS A 310 -26.25 -15.36 -8.92
N VAL A 311 -26.09 -14.10 -9.33
CA VAL A 311 -25.06 -13.22 -8.79
C VAL A 311 -25.33 -13.10 -7.30
N GLY A 312 -24.41 -13.58 -6.46
CA GLY A 312 -24.49 -13.38 -5.01
C GLY A 312 -24.56 -11.89 -4.70
N ALA A 313 -25.74 -11.40 -4.33
CA ALA A 313 -25.93 -10.06 -3.83
C ALA A 313 -25.28 -9.95 -2.43
N GLY A 314 -24.32 -9.02 -2.29
CA GLY A 314 -23.96 -8.46 -0.98
C GLY A 314 -22.56 -8.83 -0.44
N LYS A 315 -21.58 -7.97 -0.71
CA LYS A 315 -20.63 -7.36 0.25
C LYS A 315 -19.63 -6.50 -0.56
N GLY A 316 -19.40 -5.25 -0.15
CA GLY A 316 -18.44 -4.34 -0.79
C GLY A 316 -16.98 -4.84 -0.70
N PRO A 317 -16.01 -4.13 -1.29
CA PRO A 317 -14.60 -4.55 -1.25
C PRO A 317 -14.08 -4.52 0.19
N ARG A 318 -13.58 -5.64 0.69
CA ARG A 318 -13.06 -5.76 2.08
C ARG A 318 -11.70 -5.08 2.26
N ALA A 319 -10.97 -4.88 1.15
CA ALA A 319 -9.66 -4.25 1.10
C ALA A 319 -9.49 -3.41 -0.17
N PRO A 320 -8.56 -2.44 -0.19
CA PRO A 320 -8.22 -1.72 -1.40
C PRO A 320 -7.72 -2.66 -2.51
N GLY A 321 -8.08 -2.39 -3.77
CA GLY A 321 -7.58 -3.15 -4.92
C GLY A 321 -8.49 -4.27 -5.43
N MET A 322 -9.67 -4.47 -4.82
CA MET A 322 -10.58 -5.59 -5.11
C MET A 322 -11.72 -5.30 -6.10
N LYS A 323 -12.24 -4.06 -6.18
CA LYS A 323 -13.49 -3.75 -6.92
C LYS A 323 -13.32 -3.05 -8.27
N TYR A 324 -12.35 -2.16 -8.40
CA TYR A 324 -12.20 -1.30 -9.58
C TYR A 324 -10.97 -1.71 -10.41
N LYS A 325 -10.99 -1.39 -11.71
CA LYS A 325 -9.81 -1.52 -12.58
C LYS A 325 -8.75 -0.53 -12.08
N HIS A 326 -7.83 -1.05 -11.28
CA HIS A 326 -6.62 -0.34 -10.88
C HIS A 326 -5.56 -0.58 -11.97
N TYR A 327 -4.66 0.39 -12.18
CA TYR A 327 -3.46 0.25 -13.03
C TYR A 327 -3.63 0.36 -14.55
N SER A 328 -4.63 1.07 -15.08
CA SER A 328 -4.71 1.26 -16.54
C SER A 328 -3.93 2.51 -16.97
N PRO A 329 -2.88 2.38 -17.80
CA PRO A 329 -2.33 3.50 -18.56
C PRO A 329 -3.39 4.12 -19.49
N LYS A 330 -3.11 5.32 -20.02
CA LYS A 330 -3.92 5.91 -21.10
C LYS A 330 -3.77 5.10 -22.38
N ALA A 331 -2.56 4.62 -22.65
CA ALA A 331 -2.27 3.75 -23.78
C ALA A 331 -3.03 2.42 -23.68
N ARG A 332 -3.38 1.84 -24.84
CA ARG A 332 -3.91 0.48 -24.90
C ARG A 332 -2.80 -0.51 -24.51
N VAL A 333 -3.00 -1.30 -23.46
CA VAL A 333 -2.00 -2.30 -23.03
C VAL A 333 -2.33 -3.67 -23.60
N VAL A 334 -1.38 -4.27 -24.31
CA VAL A 334 -1.45 -5.65 -24.81
C VAL A 334 -0.44 -6.48 -24.04
N LEU A 335 -0.93 -7.35 -23.16
CA LEU A 335 -0.11 -8.27 -22.38
C LEU A 335 0.05 -9.58 -23.14
N PHE A 336 1.29 -10.03 -23.31
CA PHE A 336 1.59 -11.41 -23.69
C PHE A 336 1.91 -12.19 -22.42
N GLU A 337 1.14 -13.23 -22.12
CA GLU A 337 1.38 -14.10 -20.98
C GLU A 337 2.78 -14.73 -21.06
N ALA A 338 3.26 -15.18 -19.91
CA ALA A 338 4.57 -15.77 -19.83
C ALA A 338 4.72 -16.96 -20.78
N GLY A 339 5.65 -16.82 -21.72
CA GLY A 339 5.90 -17.87 -22.70
C GLY A 339 5.05 -17.78 -23.97
N ALA A 340 4.04 -16.93 -23.99
CA ALA A 340 3.15 -16.70 -25.13
C ALA A 340 3.83 -15.92 -26.25
N GLY A 341 3.42 -16.21 -27.49
CA GLY A 341 3.86 -15.50 -28.69
C GLY A 341 5.26 -15.87 -29.22
N ALA A 342 5.51 -15.49 -30.48
CA ALA A 342 6.82 -15.40 -31.11
C ALA A 342 7.60 -14.12 -30.71
N GLY A 343 7.05 -13.35 -29.76
CA GLY A 343 7.66 -12.18 -29.16
C GLY A 343 7.72 -10.99 -30.10
N SER A 344 8.93 -10.51 -30.39
CA SER A 344 9.13 -9.34 -31.25
C SER A 344 8.49 -9.50 -32.64
N ALA A 345 8.34 -10.73 -33.15
CA ALA A 345 7.64 -11.02 -34.40
C ALA A 345 6.13 -10.76 -34.32
N ASP A 346 5.48 -11.04 -33.19
CA ASP A 346 4.05 -10.73 -33.01
C ASP A 346 3.82 -9.24 -32.89
N VAL A 347 4.72 -8.54 -32.19
CA VAL A 347 4.68 -7.07 -32.10
C VAL A 347 4.82 -6.45 -33.49
N LEU A 348 5.76 -6.94 -34.32
CA LEU A 348 5.89 -6.51 -35.72
C LEU A 348 4.64 -6.83 -36.54
N GLY A 349 4.04 -8.01 -36.34
CA GLY A 349 2.78 -8.37 -36.99
C GLY A 349 1.63 -7.43 -36.63
N GLU A 350 1.56 -6.96 -35.38
CA GLU A 350 0.59 -5.97 -34.94
C GLU A 350 0.87 -4.58 -35.49
N LEU A 351 2.13 -4.15 -35.49
CA LEU A 351 2.56 -2.88 -36.09
C LEU A 351 2.09 -2.77 -37.54
N ARG A 352 2.25 -3.85 -38.32
CA ARG A 352 1.75 -3.94 -39.71
C ARG A 352 0.24 -3.84 -39.84
N ARG A 353 -0.53 -4.23 -38.82
CA ARG A 353 -2.00 -4.15 -38.85
C ARG A 353 -2.50 -2.74 -38.52
N ILE A 354 -1.65 -1.89 -37.95
CA ILE A 354 -1.97 -0.50 -37.57
C ILE A 354 -1.75 0.47 -38.76
N GLU A 355 -1.96 0.00 -39.99
CA GLU A 355 -1.67 0.75 -41.23
C GLU A 355 -2.18 2.21 -41.21
N GLY A 356 -1.26 3.15 -41.48
CA GLY A 356 -1.59 4.54 -41.83
C GLY A 356 -1.61 5.57 -40.70
N LYS A 357 -1.31 5.20 -39.45
CA LYS A 357 -1.17 6.16 -38.34
C LYS A 357 0.27 6.31 -37.88
N ARG A 358 0.67 7.55 -37.58
CA ARG A 358 1.93 7.90 -36.89
C ARG A 358 1.77 7.64 -35.39
N ASP A 359 1.50 6.40 -35.02
CA ASP A 359 1.29 6.04 -33.62
C ASP A 359 2.66 5.92 -32.90
N VAL A 360 2.66 6.25 -31.62
CA VAL A 360 3.78 5.99 -30.71
C VAL A 360 3.52 4.64 -30.06
N VAL A 361 4.45 3.71 -30.26
CA VAL A 361 4.32 2.33 -29.78
C VAL A 361 5.33 2.10 -28.66
N GLY A 362 4.83 1.75 -27.48
CA GLY A 362 5.63 1.35 -26.35
C GLY A 362 5.84 -0.16 -26.31
N ILE A 363 7.03 -0.59 -25.90
CA ILE A 363 7.36 -2.00 -25.70
C ILE A 363 8.09 -2.12 -24.37
N ILE A 364 7.61 -3.03 -23.52
CA ILE A 364 8.28 -3.39 -22.27
C ILE A 364 8.69 -4.86 -22.37
N ARG A 365 10.00 -5.09 -22.42
CA ARG A 365 10.62 -6.41 -22.48
C ARG A 365 11.15 -6.79 -21.10
N THR A 366 11.02 -8.07 -20.76
CA THR A 366 11.49 -8.61 -19.49
C THR A 366 12.56 -9.66 -19.74
N HIS A 367 12.29 -10.68 -20.55
CA HIS A 367 13.20 -11.82 -20.65
C HIS A 367 13.47 -12.30 -22.08
N ARG A 368 12.48 -12.91 -22.76
CA ARG A 368 12.69 -13.62 -24.03
C ARG A 368 12.70 -12.66 -25.21
N TRP A 369 11.96 -11.55 -25.12
CA TRP A 369 11.83 -10.63 -26.24
C TRP A 369 13.14 -9.92 -26.50
N GLN A 370 13.57 -10.01 -27.75
CA GLN A 370 14.75 -9.29 -28.24
C GLN A 370 14.35 -7.87 -28.64
N LYS A 371 15.30 -6.95 -28.53
CA LYS A 371 15.14 -5.58 -29.03
C LYS A 371 14.71 -5.62 -30.49
N LEU A 372 13.71 -4.82 -30.84
CA LEU A 372 13.22 -4.80 -32.22
C LEU A 372 14.26 -4.22 -33.20
N PRO A 373 14.34 -4.76 -34.43
CA PRO A 373 15.14 -4.16 -35.49
C PRO A 373 14.45 -2.89 -36.00
N GLY A 374 15.19 -1.80 -36.17
CA GLY A 374 14.66 -0.53 -36.67
C GLY A 374 15.75 0.50 -36.91
N GLU A 375 15.43 1.51 -37.73
CA GLU A 375 16.31 2.67 -37.90
C GLU A 375 16.46 3.38 -36.55
N GLN A 376 17.69 3.43 -36.04
CA GLN A 376 17.96 3.99 -34.72
C GLN A 376 17.66 5.49 -34.75
N ALA A 377 16.71 5.92 -33.91
CA ALA A 377 16.35 7.32 -33.75
C ALA A 377 17.03 7.95 -32.51
N GLY A 378 17.59 7.11 -31.62
CA GLY A 378 18.37 7.51 -30.45
C GLY A 378 18.22 6.52 -29.29
N THR A 379 19.10 6.61 -28.30
CA THR A 379 18.89 6.02 -26.97
C THR A 379 18.75 7.16 -25.99
N GLU A 380 17.68 7.14 -25.21
CA GLU A 380 17.47 8.06 -24.09
C GLU A 380 17.55 7.23 -22.81
N GLU A 381 18.32 7.68 -21.82
CA GLU A 381 18.12 7.17 -20.46
C GLU A 381 16.77 7.72 -19.97
N ALA A 382 15.93 6.85 -19.39
CA ALA A 382 14.76 7.35 -18.67
C ALA A 382 15.26 8.37 -17.65
N ALA A 383 14.64 9.56 -17.65
CA ALA A 383 15.17 10.69 -16.91
C ALA A 383 15.45 10.26 -15.48
N ASP A 384 16.74 10.28 -15.13
CA ASP A 384 17.20 10.32 -13.75
C ASP A 384 16.29 11.32 -13.06
N ASP A 385 15.45 10.86 -12.13
CA ASP A 385 14.91 11.74 -11.10
C ASP A 385 16.16 12.37 -10.52
N ALA A 386 16.39 13.64 -10.89
CA ALA A 386 17.67 14.30 -10.74
C ALA A 386 18.25 13.95 -9.37
N ASN A 387 19.40 13.25 -9.38
CA ASN A 387 20.36 13.07 -8.27
C ASN A 387 20.67 11.62 -7.81
N GLY A 388 21.11 10.75 -8.72
CA GLY A 388 22.27 9.87 -8.50
C GLY A 388 22.19 8.83 -7.36
N ALA A 389 21.01 8.28 -7.06
CA ALA A 389 20.88 7.18 -6.10
C ALA A 389 19.60 6.35 -6.31
N THR A 390 19.21 6.12 -7.56
CA THR A 390 18.27 5.06 -7.94
C THR A 390 19.00 4.13 -8.90
N ASP A 391 19.18 2.87 -8.53
CA ASP A 391 19.76 1.81 -9.37
C ASP A 391 18.78 1.34 -10.48
N LEU A 392 17.80 2.18 -10.80
CA LEU A 392 16.72 1.93 -11.74
C LEU A 392 16.83 2.89 -12.92
N SER A 393 18.01 2.93 -13.53
CA SER A 393 18.15 3.43 -14.89
C SER A 393 17.76 2.31 -15.85
N TYR A 394 16.68 2.52 -16.60
CA TYR A 394 16.41 1.72 -17.78
C TYR A 394 16.59 2.59 -19.01
N GLU A 395 17.21 2.02 -20.03
CA GLU A 395 17.39 2.68 -21.32
C GLU A 395 16.09 2.57 -22.12
N ILE A 396 15.69 3.70 -22.71
CA ILE A 396 14.60 3.79 -23.66
C ILE A 396 15.23 3.89 -25.04
N HIS A 397 15.11 2.84 -25.82
CA HIS A 397 15.59 2.84 -27.18
C HIS A 397 14.49 3.33 -28.12
N ALA A 398 14.73 4.45 -28.78
CA ALA A 398 13.84 4.99 -29.78
C ALA A 398 14.26 4.49 -31.17
N SER A 399 13.30 3.95 -31.92
CA SER A 399 13.49 3.55 -33.31
C SER A 399 12.27 3.92 -34.15
N VAL A 400 12.47 4.00 -35.46
CA VAL A 400 11.36 4.09 -36.41
C VAL A 400 11.21 2.76 -37.13
N ILE A 401 10.00 2.18 -37.04
CA ILE A 401 9.66 0.90 -37.66
C ILE A 401 8.37 1.11 -38.43
N GLU A 402 8.40 0.86 -39.76
CA GLU A 402 7.23 0.95 -40.65
C GLU A 402 6.48 2.30 -40.52
N GLY A 403 7.19 3.40 -40.25
CA GLY A 403 6.63 4.75 -40.11
C GLY A 403 6.10 5.10 -38.72
N SER A 404 6.13 4.16 -37.76
CA SER A 404 5.73 4.37 -36.36
C SER A 404 6.94 4.65 -35.47
N LYS A 405 6.77 5.49 -34.43
CA LYS A 405 7.81 5.73 -33.42
C LYS A 405 7.72 4.63 -32.37
N VAL A 406 8.77 3.82 -32.24
CA VAL A 406 8.84 2.73 -31.27
C VAL A 406 9.75 3.11 -30.11
N LEU A 407 9.24 2.96 -28.89
CA LEU A 407 9.94 3.17 -27.63
C LEU A 407 10.09 1.81 -26.93
N ASP A 408 11.30 1.26 -26.95
CA ASP A 408 11.62 -0.06 -26.41
C ASP A 408 12.35 0.07 -25.07
N ILE A 409 11.77 -0.51 -24.01
CA ILE A 409 12.30 -0.53 -22.65
C ILE A 409 12.61 -1.99 -22.27
N GLY A 410 13.85 -2.25 -21.84
CA GLY A 410 14.24 -3.54 -21.26
C GLY A 410 14.40 -3.44 -19.74
N LEU A 411 13.61 -4.23 -19.00
CA LEU A 411 13.67 -4.27 -17.53
C LEU A 411 14.55 -5.39 -16.97
N GLY A 412 15.02 -6.28 -17.86
CA GLY A 412 15.86 -7.42 -17.49
C GLY A 412 15.07 -8.57 -16.84
N GLN A 413 15.82 -9.61 -16.46
CA GLN A 413 15.27 -10.90 -16.05
C GLN A 413 14.99 -11.03 -14.56
N ASP A 414 15.52 -10.11 -13.76
CA ASP A 414 15.35 -10.13 -12.30
C ASP A 414 13.95 -9.63 -11.92
N THR A 415 13.16 -10.49 -11.28
CA THR A 415 11.76 -10.20 -10.99
C THR A 415 11.59 -8.95 -10.11
N LYS A 416 12.55 -8.68 -9.21
CA LYS A 416 12.51 -7.50 -8.34
C LYS A 416 12.72 -6.23 -9.16
N ASN A 417 13.69 -6.22 -10.07
CA ASN A 417 13.89 -5.12 -11.02
C ASN A 417 12.67 -4.91 -11.94
N VAL A 418 12.04 -6.00 -12.40
CA VAL A 418 10.78 -5.89 -13.17
C VAL A 418 9.67 -5.27 -12.32
N ALA A 419 9.48 -5.71 -11.08
CA ALA A 419 8.46 -5.16 -10.18
C ALA A 419 8.65 -3.66 -9.92
N GLN A 420 9.89 -3.24 -9.72
CA GLN A 420 10.28 -1.84 -9.53
C GLN A 420 10.11 -0.99 -10.81
N GLY A 421 10.63 -1.49 -11.94
CA GLY A 421 10.72 -0.76 -13.20
C GLY A 421 9.43 -0.75 -14.02
N LEU A 422 8.55 -1.74 -13.87
CA LEU A 422 7.39 -1.90 -14.74
C LEU A 422 6.42 -0.71 -14.68
N PHE A 423 6.04 -0.26 -13.49
CA PHE A 423 5.11 0.87 -13.39
C PHE A 423 5.74 2.19 -13.83
N SER A 424 7.04 2.35 -13.59
CA SER A 424 7.78 3.49 -14.11
C SER A 424 7.78 3.46 -15.64
N ALA A 425 8.09 2.33 -16.26
CA ALA A 425 8.09 2.16 -17.71
C ALA A 425 6.71 2.41 -18.33
N LEU A 426 5.63 1.88 -17.73
CA LEU A 426 4.26 2.17 -18.17
C LEU A 426 3.94 3.67 -18.13
N ARG A 427 4.34 4.37 -17.06
CA ARG A 427 4.14 5.81 -16.89
C ARG A 427 4.97 6.63 -17.88
N GLU A 428 6.23 6.23 -18.10
CA GLU A 428 7.14 6.87 -19.03
C GLU A 428 6.62 6.80 -20.45
N LEU A 429 6.15 5.63 -20.88
CA LEU A 429 5.55 5.43 -22.20
C LEU A 429 4.27 6.25 -22.37
N ASP A 430 3.40 6.30 -21.35
CA ASP A 430 2.23 7.18 -21.32
C ASP A 430 2.62 8.67 -21.44
N ARG A 431 3.68 9.09 -20.74
CA ARG A 431 4.18 10.48 -20.78
C ARG A 431 4.74 10.84 -22.14
N LYS A 432 5.45 9.90 -22.78
CA LYS A 432 5.95 10.04 -24.15
C LYS A 432 4.86 9.88 -25.22
N GLY A 433 3.61 9.67 -24.81
CA GLY A 433 2.44 9.69 -25.68
C GLY A 433 2.18 8.40 -26.42
N ALA A 434 2.58 7.24 -25.86
CA ALA A 434 2.28 5.94 -26.46
C ALA A 434 0.77 5.72 -26.63
N ASP A 435 0.36 5.27 -27.82
CA ASP A 435 -1.02 4.89 -28.15
C ASP A 435 -1.31 3.44 -27.75
N VAL A 436 -0.29 2.58 -27.90
CA VAL A 436 -0.32 1.17 -27.52
C VAL A 436 0.98 0.79 -26.82
N ILE A 437 0.89 -0.05 -25.79
CA ILE A 437 2.03 -0.63 -25.08
C ILE A 437 1.94 -2.14 -25.14
N PHE A 438 2.95 -2.78 -25.72
CA PHE A 438 3.12 -4.23 -25.70
C PHE A 438 4.00 -4.62 -24.52
N VAL A 439 3.53 -5.56 -23.69
CA VAL A 439 4.25 -5.98 -22.49
C VAL A 439 4.51 -7.48 -22.54
N GLU A 440 5.77 -7.85 -22.37
CA GLU A 440 6.18 -9.23 -22.15
C GLU A 440 5.93 -9.65 -20.68
N GLY A 441 5.02 -10.59 -20.48
CA GLY A 441 4.72 -11.16 -19.17
C GLY A 441 5.89 -11.95 -18.58
N VAL A 442 5.96 -11.97 -17.26
CA VAL A 442 6.99 -12.68 -16.50
C VAL A 442 6.47 -14.06 -16.12
N ALA A 443 7.31 -15.08 -16.26
CA ALA A 443 6.98 -16.42 -15.80
C ALA A 443 6.72 -16.44 -14.29
N ASP A 444 5.65 -17.14 -13.89
CA ASP A 444 5.33 -17.45 -12.48
C ASP A 444 6.40 -18.41 -11.92
N ARG A 445 7.61 -17.90 -11.71
CA ARG A 445 8.74 -18.61 -11.09
C ARG A 445 8.89 -18.26 -9.62
N ASP A 446 8.42 -17.08 -9.25
CA ASP A 446 8.34 -16.58 -7.88
C ASP A 446 7.04 -15.78 -7.71
N ASP A 447 6.65 -15.52 -6.48
CA ASP A 447 5.37 -14.90 -6.16
C ASP A 447 5.37 -13.36 -6.32
N ILE A 448 6.55 -12.72 -6.45
CA ILE A 448 6.63 -11.31 -6.89
C ILE A 448 6.17 -11.23 -8.35
N ALA A 449 6.54 -12.21 -9.18
CA ALA A 449 6.02 -12.34 -10.53
C ALA A 449 4.48 -12.46 -10.52
N ALA A 450 3.91 -13.20 -9.57
CA ALA A 450 2.45 -13.30 -9.44
C ALA A 450 1.80 -11.94 -9.09
N ALA A 451 2.42 -11.15 -8.21
CA ALA A 451 1.96 -9.79 -7.88
C ALA A 451 2.06 -8.85 -9.09
N VAL A 452 3.16 -8.91 -9.84
CA VAL A 452 3.39 -8.16 -11.08
C VAL A 452 2.38 -8.56 -12.15
N MET A 453 2.20 -9.86 -12.40
CA MET A 453 1.25 -10.39 -13.38
C MET A 453 -0.19 -10.07 -13.02
N ASN A 454 -0.56 -10.09 -11.73
CA ASN A 454 -1.87 -9.63 -11.28
C ASN A 454 -2.12 -8.16 -11.68
N ARG A 455 -1.09 -7.30 -11.62
CA ARG A 455 -1.20 -5.88 -11.99
C ARG A 455 -1.23 -5.71 -13.49
N LEU A 456 -0.39 -6.43 -14.23
CA LEU A 456 -0.38 -6.43 -15.69
C LEU A 456 -1.71 -6.89 -16.27
N ARG A 457 -2.28 -7.99 -15.75
CA ARG A 457 -3.61 -8.47 -16.18
C ARG A 457 -4.71 -7.46 -15.90
N LYS A 458 -4.62 -6.70 -14.79
CA LYS A 458 -5.55 -5.60 -14.47
C LYS A 458 -5.32 -4.38 -15.36
N ALA A 459 -4.08 -4.08 -15.74
CA ALA A 459 -3.72 -2.98 -16.64
C ALA A 459 -4.12 -3.26 -18.09
N ALA A 460 -4.02 -4.53 -18.51
CA ALA A 460 -4.22 -4.99 -19.87
C ALA A 460 -5.61 -4.61 -20.40
N SER A 461 -5.62 -4.12 -21.63
CA SER A 461 -6.81 -4.02 -22.47
C SER A 461 -7.06 -5.35 -23.20
N GLU A 462 -5.98 -6.08 -23.52
CA GLU A 462 -5.99 -7.34 -24.24
C GLU A 462 -4.92 -8.27 -23.65
N ILE A 463 -5.24 -9.55 -23.49
CA ILE A 463 -4.31 -10.59 -22.99
C ILE A 463 -4.16 -11.66 -24.07
N ARG A 464 -2.92 -12.01 -24.39
CA ARG A 464 -2.56 -13.06 -25.34
C ARG A 464 -1.86 -14.20 -24.62
N ALA A 465 -2.46 -15.39 -24.67
CA ALA A 465 -1.98 -16.60 -24.00
C ALA A 465 -1.29 -17.56 -24.98
#